data_AF-A0A2P9AMG1-F1
#
_entry.id   AF-A0A2P9AMG1-F1
#
_cell.length_a   1.000
_cell.length_b   1.000
_cell.length_c   1.000
_cell.angle_alpha   90.00
_cell.angle_beta   90.00
_cell.angle_gamma   90.00
#
_symmetry.space_group_name_H-M   'P 1'
#
loop_
_entity.id
_entity.type
_entity.pdbx_description
1 polymer ?
#
loop_
_entity_poly.entity_id
_entity_poly.type
_entity_poly.pdbx_seq_one_letter_code
_entity_poly.pdbx_strand_id
1 'polypeptide(L)' 'MNRNGWSVLRVWHADVLASRKSVLDTIVAVLDGRLVKKMIAVDAKFLPSATSEER' A
#
# COMPACT_ATOMS: atom_id res chain seq x y z
N MET A 1 5.14 13.01 2.48
CA MET A 1 4.32 12.21 1.53
C MET A 1 2.87 12.14 2.03
N ASN A 2 2.57 11.44 3.13
CA ASN A 2 1.19 11.33 3.62
C ASN A 2 0.55 12.64 4.05
N ARG A 3 1.32 13.54 4.68
CA ARG A 3 0.87 14.92 4.98
C ARG A 3 0.68 15.80 3.74
N ASN A 4 1.17 15.37 2.58
CA ASN A 4 1.06 16.11 1.32
C ASN A 4 -0.05 15.53 0.43
N GLY A 5 -0.94 14.68 0.97
CA GLY A 5 -2.03 14.09 0.22
C GLY A 5 -1.74 12.74 -0.43
N TRP A 6 -0.54 12.16 -0.25
CA TRP A 6 -0.14 10.93 -0.96
C TRP A 6 -0.25 9.68 -0.09
N SER A 7 -0.94 8.67 -0.59
CA SER A 7 -0.87 7.31 -0.05
C SER A 7 0.45 6.63 -0.46
N VAL A 8 1.06 5.89 0.46
CA VAL A 8 2.35 5.25 0.26
C VAL A 8 2.22 3.75 0.50
N LEU A 9 2.54 2.95 -0.52
CA LEU A 9 2.73 1.50 -0.41
C LEU A 9 4.23 1.18 -0.49
N ARG A 10 4.73 0.43 0.48
CA ARG A 10 6.09 -0.13 0.50
C ARG A 10 6.03 -1.64 0.46
N VAL A 11 6.87 -2.21 -0.38
CA VAL A 11 7.07 -3.65 -0.56
C VAL A 11 8.56 -3.96 -0.52
N TRP A 12 8.93 -5.15 -0.04
CA TRP A 12 10.32 -5.58 -0.11
C TRP A 12 10.66 -6.07 -1.51
N HIS A 13 11.89 -5.78 -1.97
CA HIS A 13 12.36 -6.24 -3.28
C HIS A 13 12.32 -7.77 -3.41
N ALA A 14 12.58 -8.49 -2.32
CA ALA A 14 12.53 -9.95 -2.29
C ALA A 14 11.12 -10.48 -2.64
N ASP A 15 10.06 -9.85 -2.11
CA ASP A 15 8.68 -10.25 -2.38
C ASP A 15 8.26 -9.94 -3.83
N VAL A 16 8.80 -8.86 -4.43
CA VAL A 16 8.60 -8.56 -5.86
C VAL A 16 9.17 -9.67 -6.74
N LEU A 17 10.32 -10.24 -6.35
CA LEU A 17 10.99 -11.30 -7.08
C LEU A 17 10.35 -12.67 -6.83
N ALA A 18 10.00 -12.98 -5.58
CA ALA A 18 9.48 -14.27 -5.16
C ALA A 18 7.97 -14.43 -5.38
N SER A 19 7.19 -13.35 -5.29
CA SER A 19 5.72 -13.38 -5.26
C SER A 19 5.10 -12.23 -6.06
N ARG A 20 5.62 -12.01 -7.27
CA ARG A 20 5.22 -10.91 -8.16
C ARG A 20 3.71 -10.71 -8.31
N LYS A 21 2.95 -11.79 -8.50
CA LYS A 21 1.49 -11.70 -8.69
C LYS A 21 0.78 -11.10 -7.48
N SER A 22 1.11 -11.58 -6.28
CA SER A 22 0.53 -11.07 -5.03
C SER A 22 0.87 -9.59 -4.80
N VAL A 23 2.09 -9.17 -5.17
CA VAL A 23 2.48 -7.76 -5.11
C VAL A 23 1.65 -6.91 -6.07
N LEU A 24 1.46 -7.35 -7.31
CA LEU A 24 0.64 -6.63 -8.29
C LEU A 24 -0.82 -6.55 -7.86
N ASP A 25 -1.40 -7.64 -7.34
CA ASP A 25 -2.77 -7.64 -6.82
C ASP A 25 -2.93 -6.63 -5.67
N THR A 26 -1.92 -6.53 -4.80
CA THR A 26 -1.90 -5.55 -3.71
C THR A 26 -1.82 -4.10 -4.23
N ILE A 27 -0.98 -3.85 -5.24
CA ILE A 27 -0.89 -2.52 -5.87
C ILE A 27 -2.23 -2.13 -6.48
N VAL A 28 -2.88 -3.04 -7.22
CA VAL A 28 -4.19 -2.79 -7.83
C VAL A 28 -5.24 -2.55 -6.74
N ALA A 29 -5.25 -3.32 -5.65
CA ALA A 29 -6.18 -3.12 -4.54
C ALA A 29 -6.01 -1.75 -3.85
N VAL A 30 -4.78 -1.24 -3.74
CA VAL A 30 -4.51 0.11 -3.24
C VAL A 30 -5.03 1.18 -4.20
N LEU A 31 -4.80 1.03 -5.51
CA LEU A 31 -5.25 1.98 -6.52
C LEU A 31 -6.77 2.01 -6.67
N ASP A 32 -7.43 0.86 -6.49
CA ASP A 32 -8.89 0.72 -6.51
C ASP A 32 -9.55 1.22 -5.22
N GLY A 33 -8.76 1.73 -4.25
CA GLY A 33 -9.28 2.25 -2.99
C GLY A 33 -9.82 1.18 -2.05
N ARG A 34 -9.47 -0.11 -2.26
CA ARG A 34 -9.88 -1.20 -1.35
C ARG A 34 -9.04 -1.22 -0.07
N LEU A 35 -7.83 -0.66 -0.12
CA LEU A 35 -7.02 -0.38 1.07
C LEU A 35 -7.17 1.10 1.46
N VAL A 36 -8.00 1.37 2.46
CA VAL A 36 -8.19 2.71 3.03
C VAL A 36 -7.53 2.88 4.40
N LYS A 37 -7.25 1.77 5.09
CA LYS A 37 -6.66 1.78 6.43
C LYS A 37 -5.18 1.47 6.38
N LYS A 38 -4.44 2.07 7.32
CA LYS A 38 -3.05 1.74 7.59
C LYS A 38 -2.88 0.24 7.79
N MET A 39 -1.97 -0.36 7.01
CA MET A 39 -1.60 -1.77 7.09
C MET A 39 -0.10 -1.86 7.32
N ILE A 40 0.32 -2.56 8.37
CA ILE A 40 1.73 -2.87 8.62
C ILE A 40 1.83 -4.38 8.76
N ALA A 41 2.34 -5.02 7.72
CA ALA A 41 2.68 -6.43 7.71
C ALA A 41 4.20 -6.60 7.60
N VAL A 42 4.67 -7.84 7.70
CA VAL A 42 6.09 -8.18 7.62
C VAL A 42 6.66 -7.95 6.21
N ASP A 43 5.83 -8.19 5.21
CA ASP A 43 6.08 -8.19 3.76
C ASP A 43 5.67 -6.86 3.08
N ALA A 44 4.70 -6.15 3.64
CA ALA A 44 4.24 -4.88 3.06
C ALA A 44 3.78 -3.86 4.11
N LYS A 45 3.97 -2.57 3.79
CA LYS A 45 3.42 -1.46 4.57
C LYS A 45 2.62 -0.53 3.69
N PHE A 46 1.36 -0.33 4.02
CA PHE A 46 0.51 0.67 3.41
C PHE A 46 0.20 1.77 4.41
N LEU A 47 0.49 3.01 4.01
CA LEU A 47 0.23 4.21 4.78
C LEU A 47 -0.68 5.11 3.93
N PRO A 48 -1.99 5.17 4.21
CA PRO A 48 -2.91 6.03 3.50
C PRO A 48 -2.56 7.52 3.66
N SER A 49 -2.94 8.34 2.69
CA SER A 49 -2.90 9.79 2.79
C SER A 49 -3.72 10.27 4.00
N ALA A 50 -3.30 11.36 4.65
CA ALA A 50 -4.06 11.95 5.74
C ALA A 50 -5.51 12.28 5.32
N THR A 51 -5.72 12.72 4.09
CA THR A 51 -7.05 13.02 3.52
C THR A 51 -7.88 11.76 3.27
N SER A 52 -7.24 10.60 3.09
CA SER A 52 -7.91 9.31 2.86
C SER A 52 -8.20 8.55 4.15
N GLU A 53 -7.53 8.88 5.27
CA GLU A 53 -7.84 8.32 6.59
C GLU A 53 -9.13 8.89 7.20
N GLU A 54 -9.51 10.11 6.80
CA GLU A 54 -10.72 10.80 7.31
C GLU A 54 -12.01 10.45 6.55
N ARG A 55 -11.93 9.68 5.46
CA ARG A 55 -13.06 9.32 4.59
C ARG A 55 -13.59 7.91 4.89
#